data_AF-A0A535WUE4-F1
#
_entry.id   AF-A0A535WUE4-F1
#
_cell.length_a   1.000
_cell.length_b   1.000
_cell.length_c   1.000
_cell.angle_alpha   90.00
_cell.angle_beta   90.00
_cell.angle_gamma   90.00
#
_symmetry.space_group_name_H-M   'P 1'
#
loop_
_entity.id
_entity.type
_entity.pdbx_description
1 polymer ?
#
loop_
_entity_poly.entity_id
_entity_poly.type
_entity_poly.pdbx_seq_one_letter_code
_entity_poly.pdbx_strand_id
1 'polypeptide(L)'
;MDLQTMSITESHDVGTVPDVLVFDAPRRVLFVAAENGPLTALSETDDGLRPLAQRDVGPNAHAVAVDPETGHAYVPLANFGGQPVLRELSLSTASERGDE
;
A
#
# COMPACT_ATOMS: atom_id res chain seq x y z
N MET A 1 -11.61 -11.42 2.80
CA MET A 1 -12.98 -11.91 2.55
C MET A 1 -12.88 -13.32 2.03
N ASP A 2 -13.60 -14.25 2.63
CA ASP A 2 -13.76 -15.58 2.09
C ASP A 2 -14.80 -15.51 0.97
N LEU A 3 -14.39 -15.82 -0.27
CA LEU A 3 -15.26 -15.71 -1.44
C LEU A 3 -16.28 -16.85 -1.55
N GLN A 4 -16.10 -17.96 -0.83
CA GLN A 4 -17.03 -19.09 -0.83
C GLN A 4 -18.22 -18.80 0.09
N THR A 5 -17.94 -18.25 1.27
CA THR A 5 -18.91 -17.94 2.32
C THR A 5 -19.35 -16.48 2.32
N MET A 6 -18.75 -15.64 1.45
CA MET A 6 -18.96 -14.20 1.38
C MET A 6 -18.75 -13.48 2.73
N SER A 7 -17.88 -14.03 3.59
CA SER A 7 -17.67 -13.53 4.95
C SER A 7 -16.40 -12.69 5.06
N ILE A 8 -16.46 -11.62 5.86
CA ILE A 8 -15.27 -10.82 6.20
C ILE A 8 -14.37 -11.67 7.11
N THR A 9 -13.11 -11.82 6.70
CA THR A 9 -12.10 -12.61 7.42
C THR A 9 -11.18 -11.74 8.28
N GLU A 10 -10.96 -10.49 7.87
CA GLU A 10 -10.10 -9.52 8.54
C GLU A 10 -10.47 -8.10 8.09
N SER A 11 -10.17 -7.11 8.93
CA SER A 11 -10.34 -5.68 8.63
C SER A 11 -9.09 -4.92 9.06
N HIS A 12 -8.62 -4.00 8.21
CA HIS A 12 -7.44 -3.16 8.46
C HIS A 12 -7.80 -1.69 8.27
N ASP A 13 -7.17 -0.82 9.06
CA ASP A 13 -7.22 0.63 8.81
C ASP A 13 -6.26 0.99 7.67
N VAL A 14 -6.83 1.52 6.58
CA VAL A 14 -6.11 1.88 5.36
C VAL A 14 -6.35 3.32 4.94
N GLY A 15 -6.96 4.14 5.81
CA GLY A 15 -7.43 5.48 5.46
C GLY A 15 -8.91 5.51 5.05
N THR A 16 -9.36 6.69 4.59
CA THR A 16 -10.77 6.94 4.26
C THR A 16 -10.97 6.96 2.76
N VAL A 17 -12.04 6.31 2.31
CA VAL A 17 -12.35 6.13 0.88
C VAL A 17 -11.20 5.41 0.15
N PRO A 18 -10.83 4.19 0.58
CA PRO A 18 -9.92 3.36 -0.21
C PRO A 18 -10.63 2.87 -1.47
N ASP A 19 -10.05 3.11 -2.64
CA ASP A 19 -10.63 2.83 -3.94
C ASP A 19 -9.69 2.06 -4.88
N VAL A 20 -8.40 1.97 -4.55
CA VAL A 20 -7.41 1.23 -5.34
C VAL A 20 -6.61 0.26 -4.47
N LEU A 21 -6.40 -0.94 -5.01
CA LEU A 21 -5.51 -1.96 -4.46
C LEU A 21 -4.63 -2.56 -5.56
N VAL A 22 -3.42 -2.97 -5.18
CA VAL A 22 -2.49 -3.72 -6.05
C VAL A 22 -1.70 -4.72 -5.21
N PHE A 23 -1.51 -5.93 -5.74
CA PHE A 23 -0.80 -7.01 -5.05
C PHE A 23 0.52 -7.33 -5.75
N ASP A 24 1.64 -7.15 -5.06
CA ASP A 24 2.96 -7.62 -5.45
C ASP A 24 3.12 -9.08 -5.01
N ALA A 25 2.79 -10.02 -5.90
CA ALA A 25 2.83 -11.45 -5.59
C ALA A 25 4.24 -11.99 -5.25
N PRO A 26 5.33 -11.63 -5.97
CA PRO A 26 6.68 -12.01 -5.59
C PRO A 26 7.07 -11.65 -4.15
N ARG A 27 6.62 -10.49 -3.65
CA ARG A 27 6.92 -10.04 -2.27
C ARG A 27 5.80 -10.35 -1.28
N ARG A 28 4.65 -10.86 -1.76
CA ARG A 28 3.42 -11.06 -0.98
C ARG A 28 3.00 -9.78 -0.27
N VAL A 29 2.98 -8.65 -0.98
CA VAL A 29 2.58 -7.35 -0.39
C VAL A 29 1.34 -6.80 -1.10
N LEU A 30 0.31 -6.50 -0.33
CA LEU A 30 -0.87 -5.76 -0.76
C LEU A 30 -0.69 -4.28 -0.45
N PHE A 31 -0.71 -3.45 -1.49
CA PHE A 31 -0.80 -2.01 -1.36
C PHE A 31 -2.26 -1.56 -1.51
N VAL A 32 -2.71 -0.68 -0.63
CA VAL A 32 -4.03 -0.05 -0.67
C VAL A 32 -3.84 1.46 -0.63
N ALA A 33 -4.35 2.16 -1.64
CA ALA A 33 -4.35 3.62 -1.68
C ALA A 33 -5.73 4.14 -1.28
N ALA A 34 -5.74 5.23 -0.52
CA ALA A 34 -6.96 5.92 -0.12
C ALA A 34 -6.96 7.39 -0.57
N GLU A 35 -8.13 7.91 -0.90
CA GLU A 35 -8.29 9.28 -1.43
C GLU A 35 -7.80 10.35 -0.46
N ASN A 36 -7.88 10.10 0.85
CA ASN A 36 -7.33 11.02 1.86
C ASN A 36 -5.80 11.02 1.95
N GLY A 37 -5.14 10.22 1.12
CA GLY A 37 -3.71 10.27 0.85
C GLY A 37 -2.81 9.15 1.38
N PRO A 38 -3.17 8.31 2.37
CA PRO A 38 -2.28 7.23 2.77
C PRO A 38 -2.21 6.12 1.68
N LEU A 39 -1.00 5.63 1.47
CA LEU A 39 -0.71 4.34 0.87
C LEU A 39 -0.34 3.37 2.01
N THR A 40 -1.15 2.35 2.22
CA THR A 40 -0.90 1.28 3.20
C THR A 40 -0.33 0.05 2.50
N ALA A 41 0.78 -0.47 3.03
CA ALA A 41 1.35 -1.76 2.65
C ALA A 41 1.03 -2.80 3.74
N LEU A 42 0.46 -3.93 3.32
CA LEU A 42 0.14 -5.09 4.15
C LEU A 42 0.90 -6.30 3.61
N SER A 43 1.63 -7.01 4.47
CA SER A 43 2.28 -8.28 4.14
C SER A 43 1.25 -9.41 4.21
N GLU A 44 1.14 -10.22 3.17
CA GLU A 44 0.38 -11.46 3.17
C GLU A 44 1.22 -12.59 3.77
N THR A 45 0.68 -13.19 4.83
CA THR A 45 1.19 -14.39 5.46
C THR A 45 0.20 -15.53 5.24
N ASP A 46 0.58 -16.74 5.62
CA ASP A 46 -0.29 -17.92 5.46
C ASP A 46 -1.56 -17.83 6.35
N ASP A 47 -1.55 -16.97 7.36
CA ASP A 47 -2.64 -16.74 8.32
C ASP A 47 -3.46 -15.46 8.04
N GLY A 48 -3.12 -14.65 7.02
CA GLY A 48 -3.83 -13.40 6.71
C GLY A 48 -2.91 -12.23 6.36
N LEU A 49 -3.37 -11.00 6.62
CA LEU A 49 -2.62 -9.79 6.30
C LEU A 49 -2.01 -9.18 7.57
N ARG A 50 -0.80 -8.64 7.47
CA ARG A 50 -0.08 -7.96 8.56
C ARG A 50 0.31 -6.55 8.12
N PRO A 51 0.03 -5.52 8.93
CA PRO A 51 0.49 -4.16 8.63
C PRO A 51 2.03 -4.12 8.49
N LEU A 52 2.51 -3.57 7.38
CA LEU A 52 3.93 -3.43 7.10
C LEU A 52 4.37 -1.97 7.17
N ALA A 53 3.64 -1.08 6.49
CA ALA A 53 3.89 0.35 6.50
C ALA A 53 2.65 1.13 6.10
N GLN A 54 2.59 2.40 6.50
CA GLN A 54 1.61 3.35 5.98
C GLN A 54 2.31 4.70 5.81
N ARG A 55 2.14 5.33 4.65
CA ARG A 55 2.74 6.63 4.33
C ARG A 55 1.73 7.51 3.62
N ASP A 56 1.64 8.77 4.04
CA ASP A 56 0.91 9.78 3.29
C ASP A 56 1.68 10.09 2.00
N VAL A 57 1.09 9.74 0.87
CA VAL A 57 1.64 10.01 -0.47
C VAL A 57 1.09 11.30 -1.06
N GLY A 58 0.05 11.89 -0.47
CA GLY A 58 -0.64 13.09 -0.92
C GLY A 58 -2.10 12.83 -1.32
N PRO A 59 -2.92 13.89 -1.41
CA PRO A 59 -4.36 13.77 -1.63
C PRO A 59 -4.70 13.16 -3.00
N ASN A 60 -5.87 12.54 -3.09
CA ASN A 60 -6.44 11.98 -4.32
C ASN A 60 -5.52 10.94 -4.98
N ALA A 61 -4.96 10.04 -4.18
CA ALA A 61 -4.12 8.92 -4.63
C ALA A 61 -4.95 7.80 -5.31
N HIS A 62 -5.68 8.14 -6.38
CA HIS A 62 -6.60 7.24 -7.10
C HIS A 62 -5.93 6.22 -8.01
N ALA A 63 -4.61 6.02 -7.90
CA ALA A 63 -3.90 5.06 -8.72
C ALA A 63 -2.62 4.64 -8.01
N VAL A 64 -2.31 3.35 -8.11
CA VAL A 64 -1.02 2.80 -7.72
C VAL A 64 -0.67 1.68 -8.70
N ALA A 65 0.60 1.65 -9.11
CA ALA A 65 1.18 0.54 -9.86
C ALA A 65 2.40 0.01 -9.11
N VAL A 66 2.66 -1.28 -9.20
CA VAL A 66 3.88 -1.89 -8.64
C VAL A 66 4.65 -2.55 -9.77
N ASP A 67 5.95 -2.31 -9.82
CA ASP A 67 6.86 -3.11 -10.62
C ASP A 67 7.18 -4.41 -9.86
N PRO A 68 6.76 -5.59 -10.35
CA PRO A 68 7.00 -6.86 -9.66
C PRO A 68 8.48 -7.25 -9.61
N GLU A 69 9.33 -6.75 -10.52
CA GLU A 69 10.76 -7.05 -10.51
C GLU A 69 11.45 -6.33 -9.37
N THR A 70 11.18 -5.03 -9.18
CA THR A 70 11.85 -4.18 -8.18
C THR A 70 11.08 -4.04 -6.86
N GLY A 71 9.76 -4.18 -6.89
CA GLY A 71 8.86 -3.94 -5.76
C GLY A 71 8.60 -2.47 -5.51
N HIS A 72 8.95 -1.61 -6.46
CA HIS A 72 8.69 -0.18 -6.36
C HIS A 72 7.23 0.10 -6.67
N ALA A 73 6.59 0.87 -5.77
CA ALA A 73 5.24 1.36 -5.94
C ALA A 73 5.25 2.79 -6.51
N TYR A 74 4.44 3.01 -7.53
CA TYR A 74 4.33 4.28 -8.25
C TYR A 74 2.93 4.84 -8.06
N VAL A 75 2.84 6.04 -7.48
CA VAL A 75 1.58 6.75 -7.21
C VAL A 75 1.56 8.06 -8.00
N PRO A 76 0.83 8.13 -9.12
CA PRO A 76 0.62 9.39 -9.82
C PRO A 76 -0.43 10.22 -9.08
N LEU A 77 -0.08 11.47 -8.79
CA LEU A 77 -0.97 12.48 -8.23
C LEU A 77 -1.29 13.49 -9.31
N ALA A 78 -2.56 13.60 -9.69
CA ALA A 78 -2.98 14.52 -10.75
C ALA A 78 -2.77 16.00 -10.36
N ASN A 79 -2.87 16.32 -9.07
CA ASN A 79 -2.67 17.66 -8.54
C ASN A 79 -2.08 17.61 -7.13
N PHE A 80 -0.79 17.91 -7.02
CA PHE A 80 -0.09 18.11 -5.76
C PHE A 80 0.47 19.54 -5.73
N GLY A 81 -0.23 20.45 -5.05
CA GLY A 81 0.18 21.86 -5.00
C GLY A 81 0.12 22.58 -6.36
N GLY A 82 -0.84 22.24 -7.22
CA GLY A 82 -1.09 22.88 -8.51
C GLY A 82 -0.41 22.22 -9.71
N GLN A 83 0.25 21.08 -9.53
CA GLN A 83 0.97 20.38 -10.60
C GLN A 83 0.90 18.86 -10.46
N PRO A 84 0.99 18.09 -11.56
CA PRO A 84 1.05 16.65 -11.50
C PRO A 84 2.42 16.19 -10.97
N VAL A 85 2.41 15.16 -10.13
CA VAL A 85 3.62 14.56 -9.53
C VAL A 85 3.51 13.04 -9.58
N LEU A 86 4.63 12.37 -9.87
CA LEU A 86 4.76 10.93 -9.66
C LEU A 86 5.59 10.68 -8.40
N ARG A 87 5.04 9.92 -7.45
CA ARG A 87 5.79 9.41 -6.30
C ARG A 87 6.23 7.99 -6.58
N GLU A 88 7.47 7.69 -6.24
CA GLU A 88 8.03 6.33 -6.21
C GLU A 88 8.33 5.97 -4.76
N LEU A 89 7.92 4.77 -4.34
CA LEU A 89 8.12 4.26 -3.00
C LEU A 89 8.74 2.86 -3.08
N SER A 90 9.73 2.61 -2.22
CA SER A 90 10.33 1.30 -2.03
C SER A 90 10.25 0.90 -0.56
N LEU A 91 9.92 -0.35 -0.29
CA LEU A 91 10.02 -0.91 1.06
C LEU A 91 11.50 -1.19 1.36
N SER A 92 12.04 -0.54 2.38
CA SER A 92 13.34 -0.87 2.95
C SER A 92 13.13 -1.69 4.22
N THR A 93 13.88 -2.77 4.40
CA THR A 93 14.02 -3.37 5.73
C THR A 93 14.59 -2.30 6.66
N ALA A 94 13.98 -2.11 7.83
CA ALA A 94 14.62 -1.33 8.86
C ALA A 94 15.94 -2.04 9.21
N SER A 95 17.07 -1.37 9.05
CA SER A 95 18.33 -1.86 9.63
C SER A 95 18.06 -2.08 11.11
N GLU A 96 18.37 -3.27 11.62
CA GLU A 96 18.39 -3.54 13.06
C GLU A 96 19.26 -2.45 13.69
N ARG A 97 18.63 -1.49 14.38
CA ARG A 97 19.35 -0.52 15.19
C ARG A 97 19.77 -1.32 16.43
N GLY A 98 20.99 -1.86 16.38
CA GLY A 98 21.67 -2.32 17.58
C GLY A 98 21.86 -1.11 18.49
N ASP A 99 21.14 -1.08 19.59
CA ASP A 99 21.49 -0.28 20.75
C ASP A 99 22.11 -1.25 21.77
N GLU A 100 23.42 -1.13 21.95
CA GLU A 100 24.18 -1.65 23.10
C GLU A 100 23.84 -0.89 24.38
#